data_AF-A0A9D0XR25-F1
#
_entry.id   AF-A0A9D0XR25-F1
#
_cell.length_a   1.000
_cell.length_b   1.000
_cell.length_c   1.000
_cell.angle_alpha   90.00
_cell.angle_beta   90.00
_cell.angle_gamma   90.00
#
_symmetry.space_group_name_H-M   'P 1'
#
loop_
_entity.id
_entity.type
_entity.pdbx_description
1 polymer ?
#
loop_
_entity_poly.entity_id
_entity_poly.type
_entity_poly.pdbx_seq_one_letter_code
_entity_poly.pdbx_strand_id
1 'polypeptide(L)' 'MARFRVVLEPSDEGGYTVYVPSLPGCISEGDTIGALC' A
#
# COMPACT_ATOMS: atom_id res chain seq x y z
N MET A 1 -0.37 -18.02 -9.79
CA MET A 1 -0.77 -16.75 -9.14
C MET A 1 0.07 -16.58 -7.89
N ALA A 2 0.78 -15.45 -7.76
CA ALA A 2 1.58 -15.15 -6.56
C ALA A 2 0.71 -14.37 -5.56
N ARG A 3 0.77 -14.75 -4.27
CA ARG A 3 0.19 -13.97 -3.16
C ARG A 3 1.30 -13.20 -2.50
N PHE A 4 1.17 -11.88 -2.47
CA PHE A 4 2.10 -11.01 -1.77
C PHE A 4 1.47 -10.53 -0.46
N ARG A 5 2.30 -10.40 0.58
CA ARG A 5 1.90 -9.69 1.80
C ARG A 5 2.03 -8.21 1.56
N VAL A 6 0.98 -7.48 1.89
CA VAL A 6 0.84 -6.05 1.68
C VAL A 6 0.70 -5.41 3.04
N VAL A 7 1.48 -4.35 3.31
CA VAL A 7 1.40 -3.56 4.54
C VAL A 7 0.71 -2.25 4.22
N LEU A 8 -0.31 -1.88 4.99
CA LEU A 8 -0.97 -0.57 4.93
C LEU A 8 -0.55 0.24 6.15
N GLU A 9 0.07 1.39 5.91
CA GLU A 9 0.34 2.40 6.93
C GLU A 9 -0.59 3.60 6.74
N PRO A 10 -1.30 4.04 7.78
CA PRO A 10 -2.05 5.28 7.72
C PRO A 10 -1.09 6.47 7.66
N SER A 11 -1.35 7.39 6.74
CA SER A 11 -0.62 8.65 6.61
C SER A 11 -1.28 9.77 7.40
N ASP A 12 -0.46 10.67 7.95
CA ASP A 12 -0.88 11.78 8.82
C ASP A 12 -1.85 12.76 8.10
N GLU A 13 -1.71 12.89 6.77
CA GLU A 13 -2.59 13.72 5.92
C GLU A 13 -3.98 13.09 5.63
N GLY A 14 -4.26 11.88 6.12
CA GLY A 14 -5.59 11.26 6.01
C GLY A 14 -5.76 10.24 4.89
N GLY A 15 -4.68 9.56 4.50
CA GLY A 15 -4.68 8.47 3.50
C GLY A 15 -3.97 7.21 3.98
N TYR A 16 -3.67 6.30 3.05
CA TYR A 16 -2.92 5.07 3.31
C TYR A 16 -1.75 4.94 2.34
N THR A 17 -0.57 4.70 2.90
CA THR A 17 0.61 4.28 2.15
C THR A 17 0.70 2.77 2.21
N VAL A 18 0.80 2.14 1.05
CA VAL A 18 0.81 0.69 0.90
C VAL A 18 2.11 0.27 0.26
N TYR A 19 2.74 -0.75 0.83
CA TYR A 19 3.98 -1.29 0.26
C TYR A 19 4.07 -2.79 0.43
N VAL A 20 4.83 -3.40 -0.48
CA VAL A 20 5.10 -4.84 -0.47
C VAL A 20 6.53 -5.06 0.04
N PRO A 21 6.73 -5.55 1.27
CA PRO A 21 8.09 -5.78 1.80
C PRO A 21 8.87 -6.82 1.00
N SER A 22 8.18 -7.70 0.25
CA SER A 22 8.81 -8.69 -0.64
C SER A 22 9.25 -8.11 -1.99
N LEU A 23 8.82 -6.90 -2.35
CA LEU A 23 9.16 -6.19 -3.58
C LEU A 23 9.56 -4.76 -3.21
N PRO A 24 10.78 -4.57 -2.68
CA PRO A 24 11.28 -3.25 -2.33
C PRO A 24 11.27 -2.34 -3.57
N GLY A 25 10.54 -1.22 -3.47
CA GLY A 25 10.30 -0.30 -4.58
C GLY A 25 8.87 -0.31 -5.14
N CYS A 26 8.05 -1.29 -4.76
CA CYS A 26 6.62 -1.31 -5.08
C CYS A 26 5.83 -0.67 -3.92
N ILE A 27 5.57 0.63 -4.07
CA ILE A 27 4.85 1.48 -3.11
C ILE A 27 3.69 2.13 -3.86
N SER A 28 2.53 2.20 -3.23
CA SER A 28 1.35 2.87 -3.75
C SER A 28 0.69 3.67 -2.62
N GLU A 29 0.12 4.82 -2.95
CA GLU A 29 -0.50 5.73 -2.00
C GLU A 29 -1.94 5.98 -2.45
N GLY A 30 -2.87 6.01 -1.49
CA GLY A 30 -4.26 6.28 -1.80
C GLY A 30 -5.10 6.57 -0.56
N ASP A 31 -6.12 7.39 -0.74
CA ASP A 31 -6.97 7.88 0.34
C ASP A 31 -7.91 6.79 0.90
N THR A 32 -8.13 5.71 0.14
CA THR A 32 -8.98 4.59 0.57
C THR A 32 -8.40 3.25 0.09
N ILE A 33 -8.68 2.17 0.84
CA ILE A 33 -8.25 0.80 0.50
C ILE A 33 -8.69 0.40 -0.93
N GLY A 34 -9.83 0.92 -1.39
CA GLY A 34 -10.36 0.66 -2.74
C GLY A 34 -9.81 1.56 -3.84
N ALA A 35 -9.16 2.68 -3.50
CA ALA A 35 -8.55 3.60 -4.46
C ALA A 35 -7.10 3.24 -4.81
N LEU A 36 -6.58 2.14 -4.26
CA LEU A 36 -5.29 1.58 -4.66
C LEU A 36 -5.43 0.95 -6.06
N CYS A 37 -5.01 1.70 -7.07
CA CYS A 37 -5.04 1.31 -8.48
C CYS A 37 -3.95 0.27 -8.80
#